data_AF-A0A3A9B0M4-F1
#
_entry.id   AF-A0A3A9B0M4-F1
#
_cell.length_a   1.000
_cell.length_b   1.000
_cell.length_c   1.000
_cell.angle_alpha   90.00
_cell.angle_beta   90.00
_cell.angle_gamma   90.00
#
_symmetry.space_group_name_H-M   'P 1'
#
loop_
_entity.id
_entity.type
_entity.pdbx_description
1 polymer ?
#
loop_
_entity_poly.entity_id
_entity_poly.type
_entity_poly.pdbx_seq_one_letter_code
_entity_poly.pdbx_strand_id
1 'polypeptide(L)'
;MSEQPTSLPTSWTPSQFKPKNARTLHEHRHEASDTPASSENKKHNIREYTLGEEIFNSVTHGVGALLAIAAIPILVVHAVQDGGGIYLFAALVYTLTMLLEYTMSTLYHALATEKAKRVFKVLDHSCIYLFIAGTYTPFCLITLGNAGGIYLCIFVWAVALAGVACEAFWVFRPRWISALLYLLLGWSVVAFLPQLIANMETPALWLLAIGGLCYTVGCIFYVLKRIPYMHSIFHIWVLLGSVLQFLAIALYVI
;
A
#
# COMPACT_ATOMS: atom_id res chain seq x y z
N MET A 1 48.29 -4.47 21.52
CA MET A 1 47.46 -5.02 20.43
C MET A 1 46.37 -4.00 20.15
N SER A 2 46.46 -3.28 19.04
CA SER A 2 45.50 -2.25 18.63
C SER A 2 44.38 -2.87 17.83
N GLU A 3 43.14 -2.77 18.30
CA GLU A 3 41.96 -3.13 17.52
C GLU A 3 41.77 -2.11 16.38
N GLN A 4 41.79 -2.61 15.13
CA GLN A 4 41.37 -1.84 13.96
C GLN A 4 39.84 -1.73 13.93
N PRO A 5 39.26 -0.55 13.67
CA PRO A 5 37.84 -0.48 13.38
C PRO A 5 37.57 -0.98 11.97
N THR A 6 36.71 -2.00 11.92
CA THR A 6 36.14 -2.68 10.77
C THR A 6 35.54 -1.72 9.74
N SER A 7 35.77 -2.06 8.46
CA SER A 7 35.33 -1.45 7.20
C SER A 7 34.09 -0.54 7.21
N LEU A 8 34.23 0.62 6.54
CA LEU A 8 33.17 1.56 6.19
C LEU A 8 31.96 0.87 5.52
N PRO A 9 30.71 1.32 5.78
CA PRO A 9 29.54 0.81 5.09
C PRO A 9 29.59 1.17 3.60
N THR A 10 29.15 0.20 2.81
CA THR A 10 29.14 0.14 1.35
C THR A 10 28.56 1.38 0.68
N SER A 11 29.14 1.68 -0.49
CA SER A 11 29.06 2.87 -1.33
C SER A 11 27.68 3.37 -1.82
N TRP A 12 26.57 2.83 -1.32
CA TRP A 12 25.22 3.09 -1.85
C TRP A 12 24.37 4.08 -1.04
N THR A 13 24.86 4.70 0.04
CA THR A 13 24.12 5.81 0.67
C THR A 13 24.07 7.02 -0.29
N PRO A 14 22.87 7.54 -0.63
CA PRO A 14 22.73 8.76 -1.42
C PRO A 14 23.52 9.90 -0.74
N SER A 15 24.15 10.79 -1.53
CA SER A 15 25.10 11.79 -1.00
C SER A 15 24.52 12.68 0.10
N GLN A 16 23.21 12.94 0.07
CA GLN A 16 22.48 13.69 1.09
C GLN A 16 22.27 12.96 2.42
N PHE A 17 22.46 11.63 2.44
CA PHE A 17 22.41 10.76 3.62
C PHE A 17 23.78 10.18 3.98
N LYS A 18 24.86 10.61 3.31
CA LYS A 18 26.22 10.21 3.70
C LYS A 18 26.55 10.89 5.02
N PRO A 19 26.67 10.15 6.13
CA PRO A 19 27.17 10.72 7.36
C PRO A 19 28.63 11.09 7.14
N LYS A 20 29.07 12.24 7.67
CA LYS A 20 30.48 12.62 7.60
C LYS A 20 31.38 11.56 8.27
N ASN A 21 30.86 10.80 9.25
CA ASN A 21 31.59 9.79 10.02
C ASN A 21 30.62 8.71 10.59
N ALA A 22 31.08 7.51 10.91
CA ALA A 22 30.23 6.43 11.46
C ALA A 22 29.51 6.78 12.79
N ARG A 23 30.07 7.76 13.54
CA ARG A 23 29.51 8.26 14.79
C ARG A 23 28.23 9.08 14.59
N THR A 24 28.15 9.88 13.52
CA THR A 24 27.00 10.73 13.22
C THR A 24 25.80 9.95 12.67
N LEU A 25 26.03 8.75 12.11
CA LEU A 25 24.98 7.84 11.64
C LEU A 25 24.07 7.34 12.79
N HIS A 26 24.67 7.10 13.96
CA HIS A 26 23.93 6.73 15.18
C HIS A 26 23.21 7.91 15.84
N GLU A 27 23.80 9.11 15.76
CA GLU A 27 23.24 10.34 16.34
C GLU A 27 21.99 10.82 15.59
N HIS A 28 21.97 10.74 14.26
CA HIS A 28 20.84 11.16 13.43
C HIS A 28 19.66 10.16 13.40
N ARG A 29 19.80 8.98 14.02
CA ARG A 29 18.76 7.92 13.99
C ARG A 29 17.45 8.35 14.67
N HIS A 30 17.54 9.25 15.64
CA HIS A 30 16.43 9.72 16.46
C HIS A 30 16.11 11.21 16.25
N GLU A 31 16.79 11.89 15.33
CA GLU A 31 16.66 13.33 15.15
C GLU A 31 15.49 13.67 14.22
N ALA A 32 14.63 14.60 14.67
CA ALA A 32 13.52 15.09 13.87
C ALA A 32 14.04 15.97 12.73
N SER A 33 13.31 16.03 11.60
CA SER A 33 13.74 16.87 10.48
C SER A 33 13.55 18.34 10.84
N ASP A 34 14.64 19.09 11.06
CA ASP A 34 14.58 20.53 11.32
C ASP A 34 14.33 21.30 10.01
N THR A 35 13.09 21.22 9.53
CA THR A 35 12.59 21.99 8.38
C THR A 35 11.60 23.07 8.82
N PRO A 36 11.33 24.13 8.03
CA PRO A 36 10.28 25.10 8.35
C PRO A 36 8.89 24.48 8.57
N ALA A 37 8.62 23.32 7.96
CA ALA A 37 7.41 22.52 8.18
C ALA A 37 7.33 21.92 9.60
N SER A 38 8.48 21.71 10.27
CA SER A 38 8.56 21.21 11.64
C SER A 38 7.93 22.18 12.66
N SER A 39 7.94 23.49 12.36
CA SER A 39 7.34 24.53 13.20
C SER A 39 5.80 24.55 13.14
N GLU A 40 5.20 24.26 11.97
CA GLU A 40 3.75 24.07 11.83
C GLU A 40 3.31 22.69 12.34
N ASN A 41 4.11 21.64 12.13
CA ASN A 41 3.83 20.30 12.65
C ASN A 41 3.87 20.27 14.18
N LYS A 42 4.75 21.06 14.83
CA LYS A 42 4.74 21.27 16.29
C LYS A 42 3.44 21.94 16.77
N LYS A 43 2.88 22.90 16.03
CA LYS A 43 1.59 23.54 16.36
C LYS A 43 0.41 22.55 16.28
N HIS A 44 0.49 21.55 15.40
CA HIS A 44 -0.55 20.52 15.24
C HIS A 44 -0.23 19.18 15.92
N ASN A 45 0.87 19.11 16.69
CA ASN A 45 1.30 17.92 17.43
C ASN A 45 1.45 16.66 16.52
N ILE A 46 1.98 16.86 15.31
CA ILE A 46 2.18 15.80 14.32
C ILE A 46 3.60 15.27 14.45
N ARG A 47 3.74 14.01 14.89
CA ARG A 47 5.03 13.32 14.92
C ARG A 47 5.53 13.05 13.49
N GLU A 48 6.74 13.51 13.20
CA GLU A 48 7.49 13.15 11.99
C GLU A 48 8.14 11.78 12.17
N TYR A 49 8.24 11.01 11.09
CA TYR A 49 8.92 9.73 11.11
C TYR A 49 10.43 9.95 11.25
N THR A 50 11.07 9.12 12.07
CA THR A 50 12.53 9.05 12.13
C THR A 50 13.10 8.50 10.82
N LEU A 51 14.37 8.76 10.52
CA LEU A 51 15.04 8.21 9.35
C LEU A 51 14.95 6.67 9.30
N GLY A 52 15.07 6.01 10.46
CA GLY A 52 14.93 4.56 10.56
C GLY A 52 13.53 4.05 10.20
N GLU A 53 12.48 4.79 10.55
CA GLU A 53 11.10 4.48 10.17
C GLU A 53 10.87 4.71 8.68
N GLU A 54 11.37 5.83 8.12
CA GLU A 54 11.28 6.12 6.68
C GLU A 54 11.97 5.05 5.83
N ILE A 55 13.18 4.61 6.22
CA ILE A 55 13.89 3.52 5.54
C ILE A 55 13.09 2.23 5.62
N PHE A 56 12.57 1.87 6.80
CA PHE A 56 11.79 0.64 6.95
C PHE A 56 10.52 0.68 6.10
N ASN A 57 9.80 1.79 6.10
CA ASN A 57 8.58 1.98 5.33
C ASN A 57 8.86 1.90 3.82
N SER A 58 9.94 2.53 3.36
CA SER A 58 10.37 2.50 1.96
C SER A 58 10.80 1.10 1.53
N VAL A 59 11.59 0.38 2.34
CA VAL A 59 12.03 -0.99 2.02
C VAL A 59 10.86 -1.96 1.97
N THR A 60 9.96 -1.93 2.96
CA THR A 60 8.82 -2.85 3.00
C THR A 60 7.90 -2.71 1.78
N HIS A 61 7.54 -1.49 1.41
CA HIS A 61 6.74 -1.26 0.20
C HIS A 61 7.55 -1.39 -1.09
N GLY A 62 8.87 -1.17 -1.04
CA GLY A 62 9.77 -1.45 -2.17
C GLY A 62 9.81 -2.93 -2.52
N VAL A 63 9.81 -3.82 -1.52
CA VAL A 63 9.62 -5.27 -1.72
C VAL A 63 8.25 -5.53 -2.35
N GLY A 64 7.20 -4.87 -1.88
CA GLY A 64 5.87 -4.94 -2.50
C GLY A 64 5.86 -4.54 -3.98
N ALA A 65 6.61 -3.48 -4.35
CA ALA A 65 6.72 -3.04 -5.74
C ALA A 65 7.43 -4.09 -6.61
N LEU A 66 8.49 -4.72 -6.10
CA LEU A 66 9.18 -5.81 -6.82
C LEU A 66 8.28 -7.03 -6.99
N LEU A 67 7.51 -7.40 -5.95
CA LEU A 67 6.50 -8.46 -6.05
C LEU A 67 5.42 -8.11 -7.06
N ALA A 68 4.97 -6.85 -7.11
CA ALA A 68 3.99 -6.39 -8.10
C ALA A 68 4.53 -6.48 -9.53
N ILE A 69 5.80 -6.13 -9.75
CA ILE A 69 6.47 -6.30 -11.06
C ILE A 69 6.48 -7.77 -11.47
N ALA A 70 6.75 -8.69 -10.53
CA ALA A 70 6.73 -10.13 -10.80
C ALA A 70 5.30 -10.67 -11.03
N ALA A 71 4.30 -10.12 -10.34
CA ALA A 71 2.90 -10.52 -10.45
C ALA A 71 2.29 -10.20 -11.83
N ILE A 72 2.70 -9.11 -12.48
CA ILE A 72 2.20 -8.68 -13.80
C ILE A 72 2.34 -9.80 -14.85
N PRO A 73 3.54 -10.31 -15.19
CA PRO A 73 3.68 -11.33 -16.22
C PRO A 73 2.99 -12.65 -15.84
N ILE A 74 2.98 -13.02 -14.55
CA ILE A 74 2.30 -14.24 -14.08
C ILE A 74 0.80 -14.16 -14.41
N LEU A 75 0.14 -13.09 -13.98
CA LEU A 75 -1.30 -12.92 -14.20
C LEU A 75 -1.64 -12.66 -15.67
N VAL A 76 -0.80 -11.95 -16.42
CA VAL A 76 -1.01 -11.74 -17.86
C VAL A 76 -0.96 -13.05 -18.63
N VAL A 77 -0.02 -13.94 -18.31
CA VAL A 77 0.09 -15.25 -18.98
C VAL A 77 -1.13 -16.11 -18.68
N HIS A 78 -1.52 -16.26 -17.40
CA HIS A 78 -2.73 -17.01 -17.03
C HIS A 78 -3.97 -16.42 -17.70
N ALA A 79 -4.16 -15.10 -17.61
CA ALA A 79 -5.32 -14.43 -18.20
C ALA A 79 -5.43 -14.63 -19.72
N VAL A 80 -4.31 -14.65 -20.44
CA VAL A 80 -4.31 -14.91 -21.90
C VAL A 80 -4.60 -16.38 -22.20
N GLN A 81 -4.08 -17.31 -21.39
CA GLN A 81 -4.37 -18.75 -21.51
C GLN A 81 -5.86 -19.04 -21.29
N ASP A 82 -6.50 -18.31 -20.38
CA ASP A 82 -7.92 -18.44 -20.03
C ASP A 82 -8.86 -17.66 -20.98
N GLY A 83 -8.36 -17.27 -22.15
CA GLY A 83 -9.15 -16.68 -23.23
C GLY A 83 -9.00 -15.16 -23.37
N GLY A 84 -8.18 -14.51 -22.54
CA GLY A 84 -7.88 -13.09 -22.62
C GLY A 84 -9.10 -12.21 -22.32
N GLY A 85 -9.31 -11.17 -23.13
CA GLY A 85 -10.49 -10.30 -23.02
C GLY A 85 -10.68 -9.72 -21.61
N ILE A 86 -11.77 -10.12 -20.95
CA ILE A 86 -12.10 -9.65 -19.60
C ILE A 86 -11.08 -10.11 -18.54
N TYR A 87 -10.51 -11.31 -18.69
CA TYR A 87 -9.47 -11.83 -17.80
C TYR A 87 -8.23 -10.96 -17.86
N LEU A 88 -7.77 -10.64 -19.09
CA LEU A 88 -6.59 -9.79 -19.29
C LEU A 88 -6.83 -8.37 -18.78
N PHE A 89 -8.02 -7.81 -19.05
CA PHE A 89 -8.39 -6.49 -18.53
C PHE A 89 -8.35 -6.45 -17.00
N ALA A 90 -8.99 -7.41 -16.33
CA ALA A 90 -9.02 -7.49 -14.88
C ALA A 90 -7.63 -7.70 -14.27
N ALA A 91 -6.81 -8.58 -14.89
CA ALA A 91 -5.42 -8.82 -14.51
C ALA A 91 -4.58 -7.53 -14.55
N LEU A 92 -4.67 -6.77 -15.64
CA LEU A 92 -3.93 -5.52 -15.82
C LEU A 92 -4.38 -4.44 -14.83
N VAL A 93 -5.69 -4.27 -14.65
CA VAL A 93 -6.22 -3.29 -13.70
C VAL A 93 -5.74 -3.59 -12.27
N TYR A 94 -5.83 -4.85 -11.83
CA TYR A 94 -5.37 -5.27 -10.51
C TYR A 94 -3.86 -5.06 -10.34
N THR A 95 -3.05 -5.55 -11.29
CA THR A 95 -1.59 -5.53 -11.14
C THR A 95 -0.97 -4.14 -11.33
N LEU A 96 -1.52 -3.30 -12.20
CA LEU A 96 -1.03 -1.93 -12.38
C LEU A 96 -1.38 -1.03 -11.20
N THR A 97 -2.58 -1.18 -10.61
CA THR A 97 -2.92 -0.44 -9.38
C THR A 97 -2.08 -0.90 -8.20
N MET A 98 -1.80 -2.20 -8.09
CA MET A 98 -0.86 -2.75 -7.10
C MET A 98 0.55 -2.16 -7.26
N LEU A 99 1.09 -2.17 -8.48
CA LEU A 99 2.40 -1.59 -8.76
C LEU A 99 2.44 -0.10 -8.42
N LEU A 100 1.39 0.64 -8.78
CA LEU A 100 1.30 2.06 -8.54
C LEU A 100 1.29 2.38 -7.04
N GLU A 101 0.47 1.69 -6.25
CA GLU A 101 0.40 1.81 -4.78
C GLU A 101 1.78 1.62 -4.14
N TYR A 102 2.40 0.46 -4.38
CA TYR A 102 3.69 0.17 -3.76
C TYR A 102 4.80 1.12 -4.23
N THR A 103 4.78 1.52 -5.50
CA THR A 103 5.76 2.47 -6.03
C THR A 103 5.61 3.85 -5.40
N MET A 104 4.39 4.41 -5.40
CA MET A 104 4.14 5.75 -4.83
C MET A 104 4.45 5.79 -3.33
N SER A 105 4.14 4.72 -2.61
CA SER A 105 4.46 4.60 -1.19
C SER A 105 5.96 4.50 -0.91
N THR A 106 6.67 3.71 -1.72
CA THR A 106 8.13 3.62 -1.66
C THR A 106 8.79 4.98 -1.87
N LEU A 107 8.32 5.72 -2.90
CA LEU A 107 8.84 7.04 -3.22
C LEU A 107 8.48 8.08 -2.16
N TYR A 108 7.27 8.05 -1.61
CA TYR A 108 6.86 8.95 -0.53
C TYR A 108 7.80 8.87 0.68
N HIS A 109 8.16 7.64 1.07
CA HIS A 109 9.05 7.40 2.21
C HIS A 109 10.55 7.55 1.87
N ALA A 110 10.94 7.38 0.61
CA ALA A 110 12.34 7.56 0.18
C ALA A 110 12.73 9.04 -0.04
N LEU A 111 11.77 9.91 -0.37
CA LEU A 111 12.03 11.30 -0.72
C LEU A 111 12.22 12.19 0.52
N ALA A 112 13.35 12.89 0.58
CA ALA A 112 13.66 13.87 1.62
C ALA A 112 13.16 15.29 1.30
N THR A 113 12.99 15.61 0.01
CA THR A 113 12.65 16.97 -0.43
C THR A 113 11.19 17.29 -0.12
N GLU A 114 10.94 18.23 0.79
CA GLU A 114 9.60 18.61 1.29
C GLU A 114 8.53 18.82 0.20
N LYS A 115 8.88 19.55 -0.87
CA LYS A 115 7.94 19.80 -1.98
C LYS A 115 7.54 18.50 -2.69
N ALA A 116 8.51 17.64 -2.98
CA ALA A 116 8.25 16.36 -3.62
C ALA A 116 7.49 15.43 -2.66
N LYS A 117 7.91 15.36 -1.39
CA LYS A 117 7.28 14.55 -0.35
C LYS A 117 5.80 14.88 -0.17
N ARG A 118 5.41 16.15 -0.26
CA ARG A 118 3.99 16.55 -0.23
C ARG A 118 3.18 15.99 -1.40
N VAL A 119 3.72 16.05 -2.62
CA VAL A 119 3.05 15.50 -3.81
C VAL A 119 2.94 13.99 -3.72
N PHE A 120 4.05 13.31 -3.41
CA PHE A 120 4.06 11.86 -3.28
C PHE A 120 3.21 11.35 -2.12
N LYS A 121 3.03 12.13 -1.07
CA LYS A 121 2.05 11.82 -0.02
C LYS A 121 0.63 11.76 -0.57
N VAL A 122 0.22 12.74 -1.38
CA VAL A 122 -1.13 12.75 -1.97
C VAL A 122 -1.28 11.57 -2.93
N LEU A 123 -0.25 11.29 -3.73
CA LEU A 123 -0.25 10.13 -4.64
C LEU A 123 -0.34 8.81 -3.89
N ASP A 124 0.48 8.61 -2.85
CA ASP A 124 0.46 7.42 -1.97
C ASP A 124 -0.94 7.18 -1.39
N HIS A 125 -1.55 8.19 -0.76
CA HIS A 125 -2.90 8.02 -0.21
C HIS A 125 -3.98 7.81 -1.30
N SER A 126 -3.81 8.43 -2.46
CA SER A 126 -4.72 8.23 -3.60
C SER A 126 -4.64 6.81 -4.17
N CYS A 127 -3.45 6.23 -4.20
CA CYS A 127 -3.25 4.90 -4.75
C CYS A 127 -3.88 3.80 -3.90
N ILE A 128 -4.07 4.02 -2.59
CA ILE A 128 -4.80 3.09 -1.73
C ILE A 128 -6.23 2.91 -2.24
N TYR A 129 -6.93 4.00 -2.59
CA TYR A 129 -8.28 3.93 -3.16
C TYR A 129 -8.29 3.15 -4.49
N LEU A 130 -7.33 3.46 -5.38
CA LEU A 130 -7.23 2.80 -6.68
C LEU A 130 -6.90 1.32 -6.54
N PHE A 131 -6.04 0.95 -5.60
CA PHE A 131 -5.66 -0.44 -5.37
C PHE A 131 -6.79 -1.24 -4.75
N ILE A 132 -7.59 -0.66 -3.84
CA ILE A 132 -8.84 -1.29 -3.37
C ILE A 132 -9.78 -1.53 -4.55
N ALA A 133 -9.97 -0.57 -5.46
CA ALA A 133 -10.81 -0.80 -6.64
C ALA A 133 -10.21 -1.83 -7.60
N GLY A 134 -8.88 -1.83 -7.75
CA GLY A 134 -8.14 -2.80 -8.53
C GLY A 134 -8.30 -4.23 -8.03
N THR A 135 -8.24 -4.46 -6.71
CA THR A 135 -8.40 -5.80 -6.11
C THR A 135 -9.81 -6.34 -6.29
N TYR A 136 -10.82 -5.47 -6.32
CA TYR A 136 -12.21 -5.85 -6.58
C TYR A 136 -12.47 -6.25 -8.03
N THR A 137 -11.71 -5.69 -8.98
CA THR A 137 -12.01 -5.80 -10.42
C THR A 137 -12.07 -7.26 -10.91
N PRO A 138 -11.10 -8.15 -10.60
CA PRO A 138 -11.20 -9.57 -10.97
C PRO A 138 -12.43 -10.27 -10.38
N PHE A 139 -12.68 -10.12 -9.08
CA PHE A 139 -13.85 -10.73 -8.43
C PHE A 139 -15.17 -10.24 -9.03
N CYS A 140 -15.26 -8.93 -9.32
CA CYS A 140 -16.49 -8.34 -9.84
C CYS A 140 -16.79 -8.75 -11.28
N LEU A 141 -15.77 -8.75 -12.14
CA LEU A 141 -15.96 -8.93 -13.58
C LEU A 141 -15.91 -10.40 -14.01
N ILE A 142 -15.17 -11.24 -13.27
CA ILE A 142 -15.01 -12.66 -13.59
C ILE A 142 -15.92 -13.50 -12.68
N THR A 143 -15.60 -13.60 -11.39
CA THR A 143 -16.31 -14.45 -10.44
C THR A 143 -17.79 -14.08 -10.29
N LEU A 144 -18.08 -12.78 -10.18
CA LEU A 144 -19.43 -12.25 -9.98
C LEU A 144 -20.04 -11.70 -11.27
N GLY A 145 -19.43 -11.94 -12.45
CA GLY A 145 -19.84 -11.32 -13.71
C GLY A 145 -21.33 -11.53 -14.02
N ASN A 146 -21.84 -12.74 -13.77
CA ASN A 146 -23.25 -13.10 -13.95
C ASN A 146 -24.11 -12.97 -12.67
N ALA A 147 -23.51 -12.53 -11.56
CA ALA A 147 -24.13 -12.45 -10.23
C ALA A 147 -24.23 -11.00 -9.71
N GLY A 148 -24.25 -10.02 -10.62
CA GLY A 148 -24.37 -8.60 -10.29
C GLY A 148 -23.05 -7.90 -9.93
N GLY A 149 -21.91 -8.53 -10.17
CA GLY A 149 -20.59 -7.97 -9.87
C GLY A 149 -20.30 -6.64 -10.56
N ILE A 150 -20.93 -6.35 -11.70
CA ILE A 150 -20.81 -5.05 -12.37
C ILE A 150 -21.31 -3.88 -11.48
N TYR A 151 -22.37 -4.09 -10.69
CA TYR A 151 -22.89 -3.05 -9.79
C TYR A 151 -21.90 -2.76 -8.67
N LEU A 152 -21.29 -3.81 -8.11
CA LEU A 152 -20.23 -3.67 -7.12
C LEU A 152 -19.00 -2.98 -7.70
N CYS A 153 -18.59 -3.35 -8.93
CA CYS A 153 -17.48 -2.73 -9.63
C CYS A 153 -17.68 -1.22 -9.81
N ILE A 154 -18.85 -0.81 -10.34
CA ILE A 154 -19.19 0.60 -10.53
C ILE A 154 -19.18 1.35 -9.20
N PHE A 155 -19.80 0.78 -8.16
CA PHE A 155 -19.83 1.38 -6.83
C PHE A 155 -18.41 1.62 -6.28
N VAL A 156 -17.58 0.59 -6.30
CA VAL A 156 -16.23 0.66 -5.73
C VAL A 156 -15.35 1.64 -6.50
N TRP A 157 -15.39 1.63 -7.83
CA TRP A 157 -14.64 2.59 -8.65
C TRP A 157 -15.14 4.02 -8.47
N ALA A 158 -16.45 4.25 -8.38
CA ALA A 158 -16.99 5.58 -8.13
C ALA A 158 -16.53 6.14 -6.78
N VAL A 159 -16.56 5.32 -5.72
CA VAL A 159 -16.09 5.71 -4.38
C VAL A 159 -14.57 5.91 -4.39
N ALA A 160 -13.81 5.07 -5.08
CA ALA A 160 -12.36 5.21 -5.20
C ALA A 160 -11.97 6.52 -5.90
N LEU A 161 -12.60 6.85 -7.02
CA LEU A 161 -12.35 8.10 -7.74
C LEU A 161 -12.76 9.33 -6.91
N ALA A 162 -13.88 9.25 -6.19
CA ALA A 162 -14.28 10.31 -5.25
C ALA A 162 -13.26 10.44 -4.10
N GLY A 163 -12.71 9.33 -3.61
CA GLY A 163 -11.65 9.28 -2.61
C GLY A 163 -10.35 9.94 -3.09
N VAL A 164 -9.91 9.63 -4.31
CA VAL A 164 -8.76 10.27 -4.97
C VAL A 164 -8.97 11.79 -5.10
N ALA A 165 -10.16 12.21 -5.55
CA ALA A 165 -10.49 13.63 -5.62
C ALA A 165 -10.46 14.28 -4.22
N CYS A 166 -10.99 13.62 -3.19
CA CYS A 166 -10.92 14.11 -1.82
C CYS A 166 -9.48 14.28 -1.33
N GLU A 167 -8.59 13.32 -1.59
CA GLU A 167 -7.17 13.44 -1.19
C GLU A 167 -6.44 14.56 -1.93
N ALA A 168 -6.79 14.80 -3.21
CA ALA A 168 -6.22 15.89 -3.98
C ALA A 168 -6.64 17.29 -3.46
N PHE A 169 -7.89 17.46 -3.01
CA PHE A 169 -8.43 18.76 -2.58
C PHE A 169 -8.43 18.98 -1.06
N TRP A 170 -8.38 17.91 -0.24
CA TRP A 170 -8.52 17.97 1.22
C TRP A 170 -7.31 17.36 1.95
N VAL A 171 -6.13 17.92 1.68
CA VAL A 171 -4.80 17.44 2.13
C VAL A 171 -4.65 17.28 3.67
N PHE A 172 -5.46 17.97 4.48
CA PHE A 172 -5.41 17.94 5.96
C PHE A 172 -6.56 17.15 6.62
N ARG A 173 -7.19 16.20 5.91
CA ARG A 173 -8.23 15.35 6.50
C ARG A 173 -7.69 14.55 7.71
N PRO A 174 -8.46 14.42 8.81
CA PRO A 174 -8.13 13.52 9.90
C PRO A 174 -7.92 12.09 9.40
N ARG A 175 -6.75 11.52 9.71
CA ARG A 175 -6.28 10.24 9.14
C ARG A 175 -7.20 9.04 9.47
N TRP A 176 -7.87 9.08 10.62
CA TRP A 176 -8.83 8.04 11.00
C TRP A 176 -10.04 8.00 10.06
N ILE A 177 -10.39 9.13 9.42
CA ILE A 177 -11.47 9.19 8.42
C ILE A 177 -11.02 8.44 7.17
N SER A 178 -9.81 8.68 6.67
CA SER A 178 -9.30 7.94 5.50
C SER A 178 -9.23 6.44 5.81
N ALA A 179 -8.71 6.04 6.98
CA ALA A 179 -8.69 4.63 7.40
C ALA A 179 -10.09 4.01 7.45
N LEU A 180 -11.09 4.74 7.99
CA LEU A 180 -12.48 4.27 8.03
C LEU A 180 -13.06 4.13 6.61
N LEU A 181 -12.82 5.11 5.72
CA LEU A 181 -13.30 5.06 4.34
C LEU A 181 -12.68 3.89 3.56
N TYR A 182 -11.38 3.65 3.72
CA TYR A 182 -10.70 2.49 3.13
C TYR A 182 -11.30 1.18 3.63
N LEU A 183 -11.56 1.09 4.93
CA LEU A 183 -12.10 -0.12 5.53
C LEU A 183 -13.54 -0.39 5.08
N LEU A 184 -14.39 0.64 5.07
CA LEU A 184 -15.78 0.53 4.59
C LEU A 184 -15.82 0.15 3.10
N LEU A 185 -14.97 0.76 2.28
CA LEU A 185 -14.86 0.42 0.87
C LEU A 185 -14.36 -1.03 0.70
N GLY A 186 -13.31 -1.40 1.43
CA GLY A 186 -12.68 -2.72 1.39
C GLY A 186 -13.60 -3.85 1.88
N TRP A 187 -14.55 -3.58 2.78
CA TRP A 187 -15.54 -4.55 3.25
C TRP A 187 -16.86 -4.54 2.48
N SER A 188 -17.02 -3.66 1.48
CA SER A 188 -18.25 -3.59 0.67
C SER A 188 -18.60 -4.90 -0.04
N VAL A 189 -17.60 -5.73 -0.32
CA VAL A 189 -17.73 -7.09 -0.87
C VAL A 189 -18.63 -8.00 -0.04
N VAL A 190 -18.79 -7.77 1.26
CA VAL A 190 -19.67 -8.56 2.14
C VAL A 190 -21.13 -8.51 1.69
N ALA A 191 -21.56 -7.43 1.03
CA ALA A 191 -22.89 -7.34 0.44
C ALA A 191 -23.14 -8.41 -0.64
N PHE A 192 -22.07 -8.96 -1.23
CA PHE A 192 -22.09 -10.02 -2.23
C PHE A 192 -21.57 -11.36 -1.69
N LEU A 193 -21.48 -11.52 -0.36
CA LEU A 193 -20.97 -12.73 0.27
C LEU A 193 -21.74 -14.01 -0.13
N PRO A 194 -23.09 -14.02 -0.19
CA PRO A 194 -23.82 -15.21 -0.66
C PRO A 194 -23.42 -15.63 -2.08
N GLN A 195 -23.24 -14.66 -2.97
CA GLN A 195 -22.84 -14.88 -4.35
C GLN A 195 -21.39 -15.36 -4.42
N LEU A 196 -20.49 -14.83 -3.60
CA LEU A 196 -19.11 -15.32 -3.52
C LEU A 196 -19.05 -16.76 -3.03
N ILE A 197 -19.82 -17.11 -1.99
CA ILE A 197 -19.88 -18.49 -1.49
C ILE A 197 -20.40 -19.45 -2.57
N ALA A 198 -21.33 -19.00 -3.41
CA ALA A 198 -21.89 -19.81 -4.49
C ALA A 198 -20.97 -19.94 -5.73
N ASN A 199 -20.06 -18.98 -5.96
CA ASN A 199 -19.26 -18.89 -7.19
C ASN A 199 -17.75 -19.03 -6.97
N MET A 200 -17.28 -19.25 -5.74
CA MET A 200 -15.86 -19.45 -5.42
C MET A 200 -15.64 -20.71 -4.60
N GLU A 201 -14.46 -21.30 -4.81
CA GLU A 201 -13.97 -22.37 -3.96
C GLU A 201 -13.70 -21.89 -2.52
N THR A 202 -13.89 -22.79 -1.55
CA THR A 202 -13.69 -22.49 -0.14
C THR A 202 -12.28 -21.97 0.21
N PRO A 203 -11.17 -22.50 -0.35
CA PRO A 203 -9.85 -21.95 -0.09
C PRO A 203 -9.71 -20.49 -0.54
N ALA A 204 -10.30 -20.13 -1.68
CA ALA A 204 -10.28 -18.77 -2.21
C ALA A 204 -11.01 -17.78 -1.29
N LEU A 205 -12.14 -18.21 -0.71
CA LEU A 205 -12.88 -17.43 0.29
C LEU A 205 -12.06 -17.19 1.56
N TRP A 206 -11.30 -18.19 2.02
CA TRP A 206 -10.41 -18.02 3.17
C TRP A 206 -9.25 -17.07 2.88
N LEU A 207 -8.63 -17.16 1.71
CA LEU A 207 -7.58 -16.21 1.30
C LEU A 207 -8.13 -14.78 1.24
N LEU A 208 -9.31 -14.58 0.65
CA LEU A 208 -10.00 -13.29 0.60
C LEU A 208 -10.32 -12.75 1.99
N ALA A 209 -10.90 -13.59 2.86
CA ALA A 209 -11.32 -13.20 4.21
C ALA A 209 -10.11 -12.88 5.10
N ILE A 210 -9.09 -13.73 5.12
CA ILE A 210 -7.86 -13.51 5.91
C ILE A 210 -7.12 -12.28 5.37
N GLY A 211 -7.07 -12.09 4.04
CA GLY A 211 -6.52 -10.89 3.42
C GLY A 211 -7.24 -9.61 3.88
N GLY A 212 -8.58 -9.62 3.90
CA GLY A 212 -9.39 -8.53 4.45
C GLY A 212 -9.15 -8.27 5.94
N LEU A 213 -8.98 -9.33 6.74
CA LEU A 213 -8.61 -9.22 8.15
C LEU A 213 -7.21 -8.63 8.33
N CYS A 214 -6.22 -9.00 7.51
CA CYS A 214 -4.89 -8.40 7.52
C CYS A 214 -4.96 -6.88 7.33
N TYR A 215 -5.73 -6.38 6.34
CA TYR A 215 -5.92 -4.94 6.16
C TYR A 215 -6.61 -4.28 7.36
N THR A 216 -7.61 -4.95 7.94
CA THR A 216 -8.36 -4.47 9.12
C THR A 216 -7.43 -4.32 10.33
N VAL A 217 -6.63 -5.35 10.61
CA VAL A 217 -5.63 -5.32 11.69
C VAL A 217 -4.56 -4.26 11.41
N GLY A 218 -4.11 -4.14 10.16
CA GLY A 218 -3.21 -3.08 9.73
C GLY A 218 -3.74 -1.68 10.06
N CYS A 219 -5.03 -1.42 9.82
CA CYS A 219 -5.65 -0.12 10.10
C CYS A 219 -5.54 0.28 11.59
N ILE A 220 -5.56 -0.68 12.51
CA ILE A 220 -5.34 -0.42 13.95
C ILE A 220 -3.96 0.21 14.16
N PHE A 221 -2.91 -0.39 13.57
CA PHE A 221 -1.55 0.12 13.66
C PHE A 221 -1.38 1.47 12.95
N TYR A 222 -2.07 1.68 11.83
CA TYR A 222 -2.07 2.95 11.12
C TYR A 222 -2.62 4.11 11.98
N VAL A 223 -3.72 3.88 12.69
CA VAL A 223 -4.31 4.88 13.60
C VAL A 223 -3.39 5.14 14.81
N LEU A 224 -2.68 4.12 15.28
CA LEU A 224 -1.75 4.18 16.41
C LEU A 224 -0.35 4.71 16.06
N LYS A 225 -0.13 5.26 14.85
CA LYS A 225 1.18 5.74 14.37
C LYS A 225 1.87 6.85 15.15
N ARG A 226 1.24 7.38 16.21
CA ARG A 226 1.93 8.23 17.19
C ARG A 226 3.03 7.44 17.92
N ILE A 227 2.88 6.13 18.07
CA ILE A 227 3.87 5.22 18.65
C ILE A 227 4.92 4.83 17.60
N PRO A 228 6.23 4.77 17.95
CA PRO A 228 7.29 4.36 17.02
C PRO A 228 7.01 3.05 16.29
N TYR A 229 7.35 3.01 15.00
CA TYR A 229 7.25 1.85 14.11
C TYR A 229 5.83 1.30 13.85
N MET A 230 4.76 1.86 14.41
CA MET A 230 3.41 1.34 14.12
C MET A 230 3.01 1.50 12.65
N HIS A 231 3.44 2.58 11.99
CA HIS A 231 3.24 2.75 10.54
C HIS A 231 4.00 1.70 9.71
N SER A 232 5.19 1.32 10.18
CA SER A 232 6.00 0.24 9.60
C SER A 232 5.33 -1.13 9.75
N ILE A 233 4.74 -1.40 10.91
CA ILE A 233 3.95 -2.63 11.13
C ILE A 233 2.71 -2.63 10.24
N PHE A 234 2.05 -1.49 10.07
CA PHE A 234 0.95 -1.34 9.12
C PHE A 234 1.36 -1.75 7.69
N HIS A 235 2.52 -1.30 7.20
CA HIS A 235 3.03 -1.70 5.86
C HIS A 235 3.18 -3.23 5.73
N ILE A 236 3.65 -3.91 6.78
CA ILE A 236 3.78 -5.38 6.77
C ILE A 236 2.40 -6.05 6.65
N TRP A 237 1.40 -5.57 7.38
CA TRP A 237 0.03 -6.11 7.29
C TRP A 237 -0.62 -5.85 5.94
N VAL A 238 -0.38 -4.68 5.34
CA VAL A 238 -0.82 -4.35 3.98
C VAL A 238 -0.18 -5.28 2.96
N LEU A 239 1.13 -5.52 3.07
CA LEU A 239 1.85 -6.43 2.18
C LEU A 239 1.34 -7.87 2.31
N LEU A 240 1.18 -8.36 3.55
CA LEU A 240 0.63 -9.69 3.80
C LEU A 240 -0.79 -9.84 3.23
N GLY A 241 -1.67 -8.86 3.48
CA GLY A 241 -3.01 -8.84 2.92
C GLY A 241 -2.98 -8.89 1.40
N SER A 242 -2.09 -8.12 0.77
CA SER A 242 -1.96 -8.08 -0.70
C SER A 242 -1.45 -9.39 -1.29
N VAL A 243 -0.53 -10.08 -0.61
CA VAL A 243 -0.07 -11.42 -1.02
C VAL A 243 -1.23 -12.41 -0.98
N LEU A 244 -2.05 -12.39 0.07
CA LEU A 244 -3.23 -13.27 0.17
C LEU A 244 -4.27 -12.95 -0.92
N GLN A 245 -4.52 -11.68 -1.21
CA GLN A 245 -5.40 -11.27 -2.32
C GLN A 245 -4.84 -11.72 -3.67
N PHE A 246 -3.53 -11.55 -3.89
CA PHE A 246 -2.86 -12.02 -5.10
C PHE A 246 -3.04 -13.52 -5.28
N LEU A 247 -2.83 -14.32 -4.23
CA LEU A 247 -3.02 -15.77 -4.28
C LEU A 247 -4.47 -16.15 -4.54
N ALA A 248 -5.44 -15.44 -3.94
CA ALA A 248 -6.86 -15.67 -4.22
C ALA A 248 -7.18 -15.43 -5.71
N ILE A 249 -6.68 -14.33 -6.27
CA ILE A 249 -6.94 -13.94 -7.65
C ILE A 249 -6.22 -14.90 -8.63
N ALA A 250 -4.92 -15.13 -8.45
CA ALA A 250 -4.07 -15.84 -9.40
C ALA A 250 -4.24 -17.37 -9.39
N LEU A 251 -4.88 -17.94 -8.36
CA LEU A 251 -5.11 -19.39 -8.26
C LEU A 251 -6.57 -19.78 -8.48
N TYR A 252 -7.52 -18.87 -8.28
CA TYR A 252 -8.95 -19.21 -8.24
C TYR A 252 -9.86 -18.28 -9.05
N VAL A 253 -9.34 -17.19 -9.61
CA VAL A 253 -10.15 -16.22 -10.38
C VAL A 253 -9.64 -16.08 -11.82
N ILE A 254 -8.31 -15.95 -11.97
CA ILE A 254 -7.57 -15.90 -13.23
C ILE A 254 -6.61 -17.08 -13.24
#